data_AF-A0A2K4Y8G7-F1
#
_entry.id   AF-A0A2K4Y8G7-F1
#
_cell.length_a   1.000
_cell.length_b   1.000
_cell.length_c   1.000
_cell.angle_alpha   90.00
_cell.angle_beta   90.00
_cell.angle_gamma   90.00
#
_symmetry.space_group_name_H-M   'P 1'
#
loop_
_entity.id
_entity.type
_entity.pdbx_description
1 polymer ?
#
loop_
_entity_poly.entity_id
_entity_poly.type
_entity_poly.pdbx_seq_one_letter_code
_entity_poly.pdbx_strand_id
1 'polypeptide(L)'
;VASTEVELYNGVDPAEVPSAAWGWSKINIRTWHGVGIFAVIFLLAMLRGNHVGHVEDNFLIGFAVLSLFILIRDMWGRRRGWIR
;
A
#
# COMPACT_ATOMS: atom_id res chain seq x y z
N VAL A 1 7.70 29.98 26.87
CA VAL A 1 8.71 28.96 26.52
C VAL A 1 8.46 28.59 25.08
N ALA A 2 9.43 28.78 24.18
CA ALA A 2 9.29 28.36 22.79
C ALA A 2 9.41 26.83 22.72
N SER A 3 8.40 26.16 22.20
CA SER A 3 8.47 24.71 21.95
C SER A 3 9.35 24.47 20.72
N THR A 4 10.32 23.56 20.84
CA THR A 4 11.12 23.06 19.72
C THR A 4 10.47 21.88 19.01
N GLU A 5 9.26 21.49 19.41
CA GLU A 5 8.51 20.43 18.76
C GLU A 5 7.90 20.94 17.45
N VAL A 6 8.08 20.17 16.36
CA VAL A 6 7.50 20.49 15.05
C VAL A 6 5.97 20.38 15.16
N GLU A 7 5.27 21.44 14.77
CA GLU A 7 3.80 21.41 14.72
C GLU A 7 3.34 20.49 13.59
N LEU A 8 2.72 19.37 13.95
CA LEU A 8 2.14 18.44 13.00
C LEU A 8 0.71 18.82 12.66
N TYR A 9 0.38 18.92 11.38
CA TYR A 9 -0.99 19.06 10.92
C TYR A 9 -1.62 17.69 10.72
N ASN A 10 -2.59 17.31 11.57
CA ASN A 10 -3.24 15.98 11.55
C ASN A 10 -2.26 14.79 11.57
N GLY A 11 -1.12 14.96 12.24
CA GLY A 11 -0.06 13.94 12.31
C GLY A 11 0.74 13.77 11.01
N VAL A 12 0.75 14.80 10.16
CA VAL A 12 1.62 14.97 8.99
C VAL A 12 2.48 16.20 9.21
N ASP A 13 3.77 16.10 8.91
CA ASP A 13 4.70 17.22 8.99
C ASP A 13 4.52 18.13 7.77
N PRO A 14 4.14 19.42 7.94
CA PRO A 14 4.04 20.36 6.83
C PRO A 14 5.38 20.63 6.14
N ALA A 15 6.53 20.38 6.79
CA ALA A 15 7.84 20.49 6.14
C ALA A 15 8.04 19.38 5.09
N GLU A 16 7.54 18.18 5.34
CA GLU A 16 7.59 17.06 4.39
C GLU A 16 6.46 17.13 3.35
N VAL A 17 5.27 17.58 3.78
CA VAL A 17 4.09 17.73 2.92
C VAL A 17 3.52 19.15 3.09
N PRO A 18 3.95 20.15 2.30
CA PRO A 18 3.50 21.55 2.42
C PRO A 18 2.00 21.74 2.26
N SER A 19 1.35 20.84 1.53
CA SER A 19 -0.10 20.79 1.35
C SER A 19 -0.81 19.97 2.43
N ALA A 20 -0.19 19.70 3.59
CA ALA A 20 -0.82 18.92 4.66
C ALA A 20 -2.19 19.49 5.08
N ALA A 21 -2.34 20.82 5.04
CA ALA A 21 -3.58 21.54 5.29
C ALA A 21 -4.66 21.41 4.19
N TRP A 22 -4.29 20.92 3.02
CA TRP A 22 -5.14 20.87 1.82
C TRP A 22 -5.35 19.41 1.39
N GLY A 23 -6.49 18.84 1.78
CA GLY A 23 -6.96 17.54 1.28
C GLY A 23 -6.42 16.32 2.03
N TRP A 24 -6.14 15.23 1.30
CA TRP A 24 -5.77 13.93 1.85
C TRP A 24 -4.25 13.72 1.76
N SER A 25 -3.57 13.79 2.92
CA SER A 25 -2.10 13.66 2.99
C SER A 25 -1.58 12.45 3.78
N LYS A 26 -2.47 11.62 4.36
CA LYS A 26 -2.09 10.45 5.16
C LYS A 26 -2.97 9.24 4.90
N ILE A 27 -2.36 8.10 4.58
CA ILE A 27 -3.05 6.80 4.56
C ILE A 27 -2.58 5.94 5.73
N ASN A 28 -3.51 5.22 6.36
CA ASN A 28 -3.15 4.25 7.40
C ASN A 28 -2.51 3.02 6.77
N ILE A 29 -1.35 2.62 7.28
CA ILE A 29 -0.61 1.41 6.84
C ILE A 29 -1.51 0.17 6.90
N ARG A 30 -2.37 0.05 7.92
CA ARG A 30 -3.32 -1.06 8.04
C ARG A 30 -4.32 -1.10 6.88
N THR A 31 -4.83 0.07 6.47
CA THR A 31 -5.71 0.19 5.31
C THR A 31 -4.97 -0.16 4.04
N TRP A 32 -3.72 0.30 3.88
CA TRP A 32 -2.88 -0.04 2.73
C TRP A 32 -2.64 -1.54 2.61
N HIS A 33 -2.33 -2.22 3.72
CA HIS A 33 -2.20 -3.68 3.73
C HIS A 33 -3.52 -4.37 3.41
N GLY A 34 -4.64 -3.90 3.95
CA GLY A 34 -5.97 -4.44 3.64
C GLY A 34 -6.30 -4.35 2.15
N VAL A 35 -6.08 -3.19 1.53
CA VAL A 35 -6.27 -2.99 0.09
C VAL A 35 -5.32 -3.88 -0.73
N GLY A 36 -4.07 -4.02 -0.31
CA GLY A 36 -3.10 -4.89 -0.97
C GLY A 36 -3.51 -6.37 -0.93
N ILE A 37 -3.94 -6.88 0.23
CA ILE A 37 -4.44 -8.26 0.37
C ILE A 37 -5.68 -8.46 -0.52
N PHE A 38 -6.61 -7.51 -0.48
CA PHE A 38 -7.81 -7.54 -1.31
C PHE A 38 -7.46 -7.60 -2.80
N ALA A 39 -6.54 -6.75 -3.27
CA ALA A 39 -6.13 -6.73 -4.67
C ALA A 39 -5.54 -8.08 -5.13
N VAL A 40 -4.71 -8.73 -4.30
CA VAL A 40 -4.16 -10.05 -4.61
C VAL A 40 -5.27 -11.10 -4.70
N ILE A 41 -6.20 -11.14 -3.73
CA ILE A 41 -7.32 -12.07 -3.75
C ILE A 41 -8.21 -11.83 -4.97
N PHE A 42 -8.45 -10.56 -5.31
CA PHE A 42 -9.27 -10.16 -6.45
C PHE A 42 -8.67 -10.65 -7.78
N LEU A 43 -7.36 -10.46 -7.99
CA LEU A 43 -6.66 -10.96 -9.17
C LEU A 43 -6.75 -12.49 -9.28
N LEU A 44 -6.62 -13.22 -8.17
CA LEU A 44 -6.76 -14.67 -8.16
C LEU A 44 -8.20 -15.12 -8.41
N ALA A 45 -9.20 -14.37 -7.92
CA ALA A 45 -10.61 -14.65 -8.19
C ALA A 45 -10.95 -14.47 -9.67
N MET A 46 -10.31 -13.53 -10.36
CA MET A 46 -10.48 -13.31 -11.81
C MET A 46 -9.98 -14.48 -12.67
N LEU A 47 -9.19 -15.42 -12.13
CA LEU A 47 -8.84 -16.66 -12.84
C LEU A 47 -10.07 -17.54 -13.13
N ARG A 48 -11.17 -17.34 -12.38
CA ARG A 48 -12.43 -18.04 -12.64
C ARG A 48 -13.23 -17.27 -13.69
N GLY A 49 -13.03 -17.59 -14.96
CA GLY A 49 -13.71 -16.93 -16.08
C GLY A 49 -13.69 -17.74 -17.38
N ASN A 50 -14.07 -17.10 -18.48
CA ASN A 50 -14.13 -17.69 -19.82
C ASN A 50 -12.79 -17.54 -20.57
N HIS A 51 -11.68 -17.98 -19.95
CA HIS A 51 -10.33 -17.78 -20.50
C HIS A 51 -9.96 -18.96 -21.40
N VAL A 52 -10.19 -18.83 -22.70
CA VAL A 52 -9.94 -19.93 -23.68
C VAL A 52 -8.46 -20.06 -24.05
N GLY A 53 -7.69 -18.97 -23.93
CA GLY A 53 -6.27 -18.93 -24.34
C GLY A 53 -5.25 -18.91 -23.20
N HIS A 54 -5.68 -18.84 -21.94
CA HIS A 54 -4.84 -18.76 -20.72
C HIS A 54 -3.75 -17.66 -20.68
N VAL A 55 -3.62 -16.83 -21.71
CA VAL A 55 -2.71 -15.68 -21.71
C VAL A 55 -3.07 -14.71 -20.60
N GLU A 56 -4.37 -14.42 -20.42
CA GLU A 56 -4.86 -13.57 -19.33
C GLU A 56 -4.51 -14.15 -17.95
N ASP A 57 -4.63 -15.47 -17.77
CA ASP A 57 -4.29 -16.15 -16.52
C ASP A 57 -2.81 -15.95 -16.14
N ASN A 58 -1.91 -15.99 -17.13
CA ASN A 58 -0.49 -15.75 -16.89
C ASN A 58 -0.23 -14.33 -16.39
N PHE A 59 -0.93 -13.32 -16.94
CA PHE A 59 -0.84 -11.95 -16.47
C PHE A 59 -1.45 -11.79 -15.07
N LEU A 60 -2.63 -12.36 -14.82
CA LEU A 60 -3.29 -12.33 -13.51
C LEU A 60 -2.40 -12.95 -12.43
N ILE A 61 -1.83 -14.12 -12.69
CA ILE A 61 -0.89 -14.79 -11.78
C ILE A 61 0.38 -13.95 -11.61
N GLY A 62 0.97 -13.45 -12.70
CA GLY A 62 2.17 -12.63 -12.65
C GLY A 62 2.00 -11.38 -11.77
N PHE A 63 0.90 -10.63 -11.97
CA PHE A 63 0.60 -9.46 -11.16
C PHE A 63 0.20 -9.80 -9.73
N ALA A 64 -0.48 -10.92 -9.49
CA ALA A 64 -0.81 -11.38 -8.15
C ALA A 64 0.47 -11.71 -7.35
N VAL A 65 1.40 -12.45 -7.95
CA VAL A 65 2.69 -12.81 -7.34
C VAL A 65 3.53 -11.56 -7.07
N LEU A 66 3.64 -10.65 -8.05
CA LEU A 66 4.40 -9.42 -7.88
C LEU A 66 3.82 -8.54 -6.76
N SER A 67 2.50 -8.34 -6.75
CA SER A 67 1.82 -7.54 -5.73
C SER A 67 1.96 -8.16 -4.34
N LEU A 68 1.80 -9.49 -4.24
CA LEU A 68 1.98 -10.21 -2.99
C LEU A 68 3.42 -10.09 -2.47
N PHE A 69 4.42 -10.21 -3.35
CA PHE A 69 5.82 -10.03 -2.98
C PHE A 69 6.10 -8.64 -2.41
N ILE A 70 5.62 -7.59 -3.08
CA ILE A 70 5.77 -6.20 -2.62
C ILE A 70 5.10 -6.01 -1.26
N LEU A 71 3.90 -6.56 -1.09
CA LEU A 71 3.15 -6.46 0.17
C LEU A 71 3.86 -7.16 1.33
N ILE A 72 4.32 -8.40 1.12
CA ILE A 72 5.08 -9.16 2.13
C ILE A 72 6.37 -8.42 2.49
N ARG A 73 7.09 -7.90 1.48
CA ARG A 73 8.31 -7.10 1.68
C ARG A 73 8.02 -5.88 2.57
N ASP A 74 6.96 -5.12 2.29
CA ASP A 74 6.59 -3.94 3.08
C ASP A 74 6.23 -4.33 4.51
N MET A 75 5.38 -5.34 4.70
CA MET A 75 4.99 -5.83 6.02
C MET A 75 6.20 -6.29 6.85
N TRP A 76 7.13 -7.00 6.23
CA TRP A 76 8.33 -7.50 6.89
C TRP A 76 9.35 -6.40 7.17
N GLY A 77 9.58 -5.51 6.20
CA GLY A 77 10.48 -4.36 6.34
C GLY A 77 10.04 -3.43 7.48
N ARG A 78 8.74 -3.16 7.60
CA ARG A 78 8.19 -2.40 8.73
C ARG A 78 8.30 -3.14 10.07
N ARG A 79 8.03 -4.46 10.10
CA ARG A 79 8.23 -5.29 11.32
C ARG A 79 9.69 -5.30 11.79
N ARG A 80 10.65 -5.22 10.87
CA ARG A 80 12.09 -5.13 11.18
C ARG A 80 12.59 -3.71 11.44
N GLY A 81 11.73 -2.70 11.28
CA GLY A 81 12.10 -1.29 11.46
C GLY A 81 12.95 -0.70 10.34
N TRP A 82 13.07 -1.38 9.19
CA TRP A 82 13.81 -0.89 8.03
C TRP A 82 13.06 0.19 7.25
N ILE A 83 11.73 0.15 7.32
CA ILE A 83 10.82 1.05 6.64
C ILE A 83 9.97 1.71 7.73
N ARG A 84 9.95 3.05 7.75
CA ARG A 84 9.10 3.84 8.64
C ARG A 84 7.80 4.21 7.93
#